data_AF-A0A433EQE4-F1
#
_entry.id   AF-A0A433EQE4-F1
#
_cell.length_a   1.000
_cell.length_b   1.000
_cell.length_c   1.000
_cell.angle_alpha   90.00
_cell.angle_beta   90.00
_cell.angle_gamma   90.00
#
_symmetry.space_group_name_H-M   'P 1'
#
loop_
_entity.id
_entity.type
_entity.pdbx_description
1 polymer ?
#
loop_
_entity_poly.entity_id
_entity_poly.type
_entity_poly.pdbx_seq_one_letter_code
_entity_poly.pdbx_strand_id
1 'polypeptide(L)'
;MLGSSGISLVELTIAMAISTTLVLFSAMGAATISKELGYFQQQLALQSELRLISHSLSLQLQRAGFVARPFEEIFANSALLPPAINISHHPLEAENSCVLFSYDKNADGDISHEAPAELLGFRLRNKALEYRVASKSCEQGGWHDLTDASELKVTQFTISLHGEINHAPVYKVELALQSKASAELTAEQHLYLRAANAI
;
A
#
# COMPACT_ATOMS: atom_id res chain seq x y z
N MET A 1 -48.06 27.21 49.69
CA MET A 1 -47.10 28.32 49.86
C MET A 1 -45.71 27.70 49.87
N LEU A 2 -44.95 27.86 48.78
CA LEU A 2 -43.55 27.41 48.75
C LEU A 2 -42.71 28.45 49.49
N GLY A 3 -42.15 28.10 50.64
CA GLY A 3 -41.17 28.95 51.32
C GLY A 3 -39.84 28.88 50.58
N SER A 4 -39.41 29.99 49.99
CA SER A 4 -38.08 30.08 49.36
C SER A 4 -37.04 30.41 50.43
N SER A 5 -36.38 29.38 50.94
CA SER A 5 -35.14 29.51 51.73
C SER A 5 -34.03 30.04 50.81
N GLY A 6 -33.38 31.15 51.17
CA GLY A 6 -32.23 31.66 50.43
C GLY A 6 -31.00 30.74 50.58
N ILE A 7 -30.23 30.58 49.51
CA ILE A 7 -28.97 29.81 49.51
C ILE A 7 -27.92 30.57 50.32
N SER A 8 -27.20 29.87 51.20
CA SER A 8 -26.10 30.49 51.94
C SER A 8 -24.86 30.67 51.06
N LEU A 9 -24.03 31.68 51.38
CA LEU A 9 -22.77 31.92 50.66
C LEU A 9 -21.86 30.69 50.63
N VAL A 10 -21.85 29.88 51.70
CA VAL A 10 -21.03 28.67 51.82
C VAL A 10 -21.56 27.53 50.93
N GLU A 11 -22.87 27.40 50.79
CA GLU A 11 -23.46 26.43 49.85
C GLU A 11 -23.13 26.78 48.40
N LEU A 12 -23.15 28.07 48.06
CA LEU A 12 -22.77 28.55 46.73
C LEU A 12 -21.30 28.21 46.42
N THR A 13 -20.38 28.43 47.36
CA THR A 13 -18.95 28.13 47.14
C THR A 13 -18.68 26.64 47.04
N ILE A 14 -19.35 25.80 47.85
CA ILE A 14 -19.25 24.34 47.76
C ILE A 14 -19.79 23.85 46.41
N ALA A 15 -20.96 24.35 45.97
CA ALA A 15 -21.56 23.97 44.69
C ALA A 15 -20.67 24.37 43.50
N MET A 16 -20.06 25.56 43.53
CA MET A 16 -19.10 26.00 42.52
C MET A 16 -17.83 25.14 42.53
N ALA A 17 -17.29 24.79 43.70
CA ALA A 17 -16.10 23.94 43.80
C ALA A 17 -16.34 22.53 43.22
N ILE A 18 -17.50 21.93 43.48
CA ILE A 18 -17.87 20.62 42.92
C ILE A 18 -18.09 20.72 41.40
N SER A 19 -18.77 21.79 40.93
CA SER A 19 -19.05 21.95 39.51
C SER A 19 -17.77 22.16 38.70
N THR A 20 -16.85 22.99 39.19
CA THR A 20 -15.57 23.25 38.52
C THR A 20 -14.67 22.02 38.48
N THR A 21 -14.59 21.26 39.58
CA THR A 21 -13.82 20.00 39.59
C THR A 21 -14.38 18.97 38.61
N LEU A 22 -15.71 18.84 38.52
CA LEU A 22 -16.36 17.97 37.54
C LEU A 22 -16.03 18.39 36.10
N VAL A 23 -16.16 19.68 35.78
CA VAL A 23 -15.85 20.21 34.45
C VAL A 23 -14.39 19.98 34.08
N LEU A 24 -13.46 20.20 35.01
CA LEU A 24 -12.03 19.96 34.78
C LEU A 24 -11.75 18.49 34.50
N PHE A 25 -12.35 17.57 35.28
CA PHE A 25 -12.19 16.14 35.06
C PHE A 25 -12.73 15.70 33.69
N SER A 26 -13.91 16.19 33.30
CA SER A 26 -14.47 15.93 31.98
C SER A 26 -13.61 16.51 30.85
N ALA A 27 -13.09 17.72 31.01
CA ALA A 27 -12.22 18.35 30.01
C ALA A 27 -10.89 17.59 29.83
N MET A 28 -10.28 17.14 30.93
CA MET A 28 -9.08 16.29 30.88
C MET A 28 -9.38 14.95 30.20
N GLY A 29 -10.50 14.30 30.54
CA GLY A 29 -10.92 13.05 29.91
C GLY A 29 -11.21 13.20 28.42
N ALA A 30 -11.83 14.31 27.99
CA ALA A 30 -12.04 14.60 26.58
C ALA A 30 -10.71 14.78 25.83
N ALA A 31 -9.76 15.54 26.42
CA ALA A 31 -8.46 15.78 25.82
C ALA A 31 -7.64 14.49 25.64
N THR A 32 -7.67 13.57 26.61
CA THR A 32 -6.97 12.28 26.48
C THR A 32 -7.60 11.43 25.38
N ILE A 33 -8.93 11.32 25.33
CA ILE A 33 -9.64 10.57 24.28
C ILE A 33 -9.35 11.16 22.90
N SER A 34 -9.35 12.49 22.74
CA SER A 34 -9.06 13.12 21.45
C SER A 34 -7.65 12.80 20.95
N LYS A 35 -6.67 12.74 21.85
CA LYS A 35 -5.29 12.36 21.51
C LYS A 35 -5.21 10.90 21.03
N GLU A 36 -5.78 9.98 21.79
CA GLU A 36 -5.78 8.55 21.45
C GLU A 36 -6.54 8.30 20.13
N LEU A 37 -7.66 8.98 19.93
CA LEU A 37 -8.43 8.89 18.69
C LEU A 37 -7.62 9.37 17.48
N GLY A 38 -6.86 10.45 17.61
CA GLY A 38 -5.99 10.95 16.54
C GLY A 38 -4.89 9.95 16.16
N TYR A 39 -4.25 9.33 17.15
CA TYR A 39 -3.26 8.27 16.92
C TYR A 39 -3.88 7.05 16.22
N PHE A 40 -5.04 6.61 16.70
CA PHE A 40 -5.77 5.50 16.09
C PHE A 40 -6.18 5.79 14.64
N GLN A 41 -6.63 7.01 14.34
CA GLN A 41 -6.95 7.43 12.98
C GLN A 41 -5.73 7.39 12.05
N GLN A 42 -4.56 7.84 12.51
CA GLN A 42 -3.31 7.76 11.74
C GLN A 42 -2.91 6.31 11.45
N GLN A 43 -3.06 5.42 12.44
CA GLN A 43 -2.78 4.00 12.25
C GLN A 43 -3.74 3.37 11.21
N LEU A 44 -5.02 3.71 11.28
CA LEU A 44 -6.00 3.25 10.29
C LEU A 44 -5.71 3.78 8.88
N ALA A 45 -5.32 5.06 8.76
CA ALA A 45 -4.94 5.66 7.48
C ALA A 45 -3.77 4.91 6.84
N LEU A 46 -2.69 4.68 7.60
CA LEU A 46 -1.52 3.93 7.11
C LEU A 46 -1.87 2.50 6.68
N GLN A 47 -2.73 1.81 7.46
CA GLN A 47 -3.22 0.47 7.10
C GLN A 47 -4.08 0.48 5.84
N SER A 48 -4.89 1.51 5.65
CA SER A 48 -5.73 1.66 4.46
C SER A 48 -4.89 1.89 3.20
N GLU A 49 -3.83 2.71 3.29
CA GLU A 49 -2.88 2.93 2.20
C GLU A 49 -2.14 1.65 1.84
N LEU A 50 -1.61 0.93 2.84
CA LEU A 50 -0.94 -0.36 2.62
C LEU A 50 -1.86 -1.34 1.88
N ARG A 51 -3.13 -1.40 2.28
CA ARG A 51 -4.13 -2.25 1.65
C ARG A 51 -4.42 -1.85 0.20
N LEU A 52 -4.56 -0.55 -0.08
CA LEU A 52 -4.79 -0.03 -1.43
C LEU A 52 -3.61 -0.32 -2.36
N ILE A 53 -2.38 -0.07 -1.89
CA ILE A 53 -1.16 -0.37 -2.64
C ILE A 53 -1.06 -1.88 -2.91
N SER A 54 -1.24 -2.69 -1.86
CA SER A 54 -1.21 -4.15 -1.95
C SER A 54 -2.24 -4.69 -2.94
N HIS A 55 -3.45 -4.12 -2.94
CA HIS A 55 -4.49 -4.51 -3.89
C HIS A 55 -4.13 -4.12 -5.33
N SER A 56 -3.62 -2.91 -5.55
CA SER A 56 -3.16 -2.46 -6.87
C SER A 56 -2.03 -3.33 -7.41
N LEU A 57 -1.02 -3.61 -6.58
CA LEU A 57 0.08 -4.54 -6.91
C LEU A 57 -0.46 -5.91 -7.31
N SER A 58 -1.38 -6.46 -6.52
CA SER A 58 -1.98 -7.77 -6.76
C SER A 58 -2.70 -7.82 -8.11
N LEU A 59 -3.54 -6.83 -8.40
CA LEU A 59 -4.31 -6.76 -9.64
C LEU A 59 -3.41 -6.70 -10.88
N GLN A 60 -2.33 -5.91 -10.83
CA GLN A 60 -1.43 -5.77 -11.97
C GLN A 60 -0.55 -7.01 -12.15
N LEU A 61 0.01 -7.55 -11.06
CA LEU A 61 0.90 -8.72 -11.10
C LEU A 61 0.17 -10.03 -11.41
N GLN A 62 -1.11 -10.18 -11.04
CA GLN A 62 -1.89 -11.36 -11.42
C GLN A 62 -2.09 -11.47 -12.93
N ARG A 63 -2.15 -10.34 -13.64
CA ARG A 63 -2.28 -10.30 -15.10
C ARG A 63 -0.96 -10.49 -15.83
N ALA A 64 0.15 -10.52 -15.10
CA ALA A 64 1.48 -10.58 -15.67
C ALA A 64 1.62 -11.79 -16.61
N GLY A 65 2.08 -11.49 -17.82
CA GLY A 65 2.24 -12.43 -18.92
C GLY A 65 1.05 -12.53 -19.89
N PHE A 66 -0.16 -12.13 -19.49
CA PHE A 66 -1.35 -12.37 -20.30
C PHE A 66 -1.24 -11.76 -21.72
N VAL A 67 -1.58 -12.54 -22.75
CA VAL A 67 -1.70 -12.09 -24.16
C VAL A 67 -2.98 -12.67 -24.75
N ALA A 68 -3.79 -11.86 -25.44
CA ALA A 68 -5.06 -12.28 -26.01
C ALA A 68 -4.87 -13.03 -27.35
N ARG A 69 -4.19 -14.18 -27.32
CA ARG A 69 -3.99 -15.04 -28.51
C ARG A 69 -4.88 -16.28 -28.49
N PRO A 70 -5.25 -16.81 -29.68
CA PRO A 70 -5.91 -18.10 -29.78
C PRO A 70 -5.08 -19.22 -29.14
N PHE A 71 -5.75 -20.15 -28.48
CA PHE A 71 -5.10 -21.29 -27.83
C PHE A 71 -4.26 -22.13 -28.81
N GLU A 72 -4.69 -22.27 -30.06
CA GLU A 72 -3.97 -23.04 -31.08
C GLU A 72 -2.58 -22.44 -31.38
N GLU A 73 -2.45 -21.11 -31.42
CA GLU A 73 -1.17 -20.44 -31.64
C GLU A 73 -0.24 -20.62 -30.43
N ILE A 74 -0.79 -20.45 -29.24
CA ILE A 74 -0.07 -20.63 -27.96
C ILE A 74 0.44 -22.08 -27.84
N PHE A 75 -0.41 -23.06 -28.17
CA PHE A 75 -0.06 -24.48 -28.10
C PHE A 75 1.00 -24.85 -29.14
N ALA A 76 0.92 -24.28 -30.35
CA ALA A 76 1.90 -24.50 -31.40
C ALA A 76 3.26 -23.85 -31.08
N ASN A 77 3.27 -22.72 -30.38
CA ASN A 77 4.49 -22.03 -29.98
C ASN A 77 4.33 -21.29 -28.63
N SER A 78 4.72 -21.96 -27.54
CA SER A 78 4.68 -21.38 -26.19
C SER A 78 5.66 -20.21 -25.99
N ALA A 79 6.63 -20.01 -26.89
CA ALA A 79 7.52 -18.84 -26.85
C ALA A 79 6.81 -17.53 -27.25
N LEU A 80 5.57 -17.60 -27.73
CA LEU A 80 4.72 -16.43 -27.97
C LEU A 80 4.22 -15.78 -26.68
N LEU A 81 4.35 -16.44 -25.53
CA LEU A 81 4.01 -15.86 -24.25
C LEU A 81 5.22 -15.11 -23.66
N PRO A 82 5.06 -13.84 -23.27
CA PRO A 82 6.11 -13.11 -22.61
C PRO A 82 6.43 -13.75 -21.25
N PRO A 83 7.69 -13.62 -20.77
CA PRO A 83 8.04 -14.03 -19.43
C PRO A 83 7.13 -13.30 -18.45
N ALA A 84 6.47 -14.05 -17.56
CA ALA A 84 5.44 -13.48 -16.70
C ALA A 84 6.01 -12.35 -15.85
N ILE A 85 7.14 -12.58 -15.18
CA ILE A 85 7.74 -11.65 -14.23
C ILE A 85 9.26 -11.73 -14.31
N ASN A 86 9.92 -10.57 -14.34
CA ASN A 86 11.36 -10.42 -14.21
C ASN A 86 11.66 -9.65 -12.92
N ILE A 87 12.41 -10.27 -12.01
CA ILE A 87 12.78 -9.72 -10.70
C ILE A 87 14.23 -9.25 -10.76
N SER A 88 14.47 -8.03 -10.32
CA SER A 88 15.80 -7.42 -10.23
C SER A 88 15.81 -6.35 -9.13
N HIS A 89 16.77 -5.43 -9.18
CA HIS A 89 16.89 -4.32 -8.23
C HIS A 89 17.47 -3.07 -8.91
N HIS A 90 17.34 -1.92 -8.26
CA HIS A 90 18.16 -0.77 -8.59
C HIS A 90 19.47 -0.84 -7.79
N PRO A 91 20.66 -0.51 -8.35
CA PRO A 91 21.95 -0.57 -7.66
C PRO A 91 22.11 0.13 -6.28
N LEU A 92 21.17 0.96 -5.83
CA LEU A 92 21.22 1.58 -4.49
C LEU A 92 20.11 1.08 -3.56
N GLU A 93 19.39 0.04 -3.96
CA GLU A 93 18.26 -0.54 -3.24
C GLU A 93 18.53 -2.02 -3.01
N ALA A 94 17.76 -2.64 -2.11
CA ALA A 94 17.93 -4.05 -1.77
C ALA A 94 17.69 -4.96 -2.99
N GLU A 95 18.28 -6.15 -2.97
CA GLU A 95 17.98 -7.20 -3.95
C GLU A 95 16.48 -7.49 -4.01
N ASN A 96 15.99 -7.87 -5.19
CA ASN A 96 14.60 -8.22 -5.43
C ASN A 96 13.58 -7.10 -5.14
N SER A 97 14.01 -5.84 -5.21
CA SER A 97 13.17 -4.65 -4.97
C SER A 97 12.59 -4.02 -6.25
N CYS A 98 12.79 -4.65 -7.40
CA CYS A 98 12.18 -4.25 -8.66
C CYS A 98 11.55 -5.44 -9.37
N VAL A 99 10.36 -5.22 -9.91
CA VAL A 99 9.62 -6.19 -10.71
C VAL A 99 9.22 -5.57 -12.03
N LEU A 100 9.58 -6.21 -13.14
CA LEU A 100 9.14 -5.86 -14.48
C LEU A 100 8.26 -6.97 -15.02
N PHE A 101 7.16 -6.59 -15.67
CA PHE A 101 6.22 -7.52 -16.27
C PHE A 101 5.52 -6.85 -17.45
N SER A 102 4.80 -7.63 -18.24
CA SER A 102 3.97 -7.11 -19.32
C SER A 102 2.67 -7.88 -19.41
N TYR A 103 1.64 -7.25 -19.93
CA TYR A 103 0.42 -7.92 -20.34
C TYR A 103 -0.27 -7.11 -21.43
N ASP A 104 -0.93 -7.82 -22.34
CA ASP A 104 -1.76 -7.28 -23.40
C ASP A 104 -3.00 -6.62 -22.75
N LYS A 105 -3.00 -5.30 -22.70
CA LYS A 105 -4.00 -4.47 -22.03
C LYS A 105 -5.16 -4.17 -22.96
N ASN A 106 -4.90 -3.99 -24.26
CA ASN A 106 -5.91 -3.68 -25.27
C ASN A 106 -6.52 -4.94 -25.91
N ALA A 107 -5.98 -6.12 -25.61
CA ALA A 107 -6.37 -7.42 -26.13
C ALA A 107 -6.19 -7.56 -27.65
N ASP A 108 -5.15 -6.95 -28.21
CA ASP A 108 -4.84 -7.01 -29.65
C ASP A 108 -3.96 -8.21 -30.05
N GLY A 109 -3.48 -8.98 -29.07
CA GLY A 109 -2.68 -10.18 -29.27
C GLY A 109 -1.17 -9.92 -29.33
N ASP A 110 -0.69 -8.70 -29.09
CA ASP A 110 0.73 -8.39 -28.99
C ASP A 110 1.05 -7.58 -27.72
N ILE A 111 2.33 -7.39 -27.41
CA ILE A 111 2.78 -6.51 -26.33
C ILE A 111 3.31 -5.23 -26.94
N SER A 112 2.60 -4.13 -26.73
CA SER A 112 3.01 -2.81 -27.19
C SER A 112 4.22 -2.28 -26.42
N HIS A 113 5.33 -2.04 -27.11
CA HIS A 113 6.54 -1.41 -26.55
C HIS A 113 6.48 0.12 -26.54
N GLU A 114 5.62 0.70 -27.38
CA GLU A 114 5.41 2.14 -27.55
C GLU A 114 4.20 2.64 -26.77
N ALA A 115 4.10 3.95 -26.54
CA ALA A 115 3.01 4.54 -25.78
C ALA A 115 1.64 4.33 -26.47
N PRO A 116 0.61 3.77 -25.79
CA PRO A 116 0.58 3.36 -24.38
C PRO A 116 1.26 1.99 -24.15
N ALA A 117 2.43 2.01 -23.51
CA ALA A 117 3.26 0.81 -23.40
C ALA A 117 2.65 -0.19 -22.42
N GLU A 118 2.73 -1.46 -22.80
CA GLU A 118 2.29 -2.62 -22.03
C GLU A 118 3.43 -3.27 -21.25
N LEU A 119 4.58 -2.59 -21.25
CA LEU A 119 5.73 -2.85 -20.40
C LEU A 119 5.56 -2.12 -19.07
N LEU A 120 5.25 -2.87 -18.04
CA LEU A 120 4.91 -2.38 -16.71
C LEU A 120 5.97 -2.79 -15.69
N GLY A 121 5.82 -2.28 -14.47
CA GLY A 121 6.72 -2.63 -13.38
C GLY A 121 6.49 -1.79 -12.13
N PHE A 122 7.00 -2.32 -11.02
CA PHE A 122 7.08 -1.64 -9.73
C PHE A 122 8.50 -1.71 -9.20
N ARG A 123 8.94 -0.68 -8.50
CA ARG A 123 10.22 -0.72 -7.80
C ARG A 123 10.21 0.09 -6.52
N LEU A 124 11.07 -0.28 -5.58
CA LEU A 124 11.46 0.59 -4.49
C LEU A 124 12.54 1.55 -4.97
N ARG A 125 12.37 2.84 -4.71
CA ARG A 125 13.44 3.81 -4.91
C ARG A 125 13.27 4.99 -3.96
N ASN A 126 14.34 5.39 -3.29
CA ASN A 126 14.34 6.58 -2.42
C ASN A 126 13.21 6.57 -1.37
N LYS A 127 12.86 5.38 -0.84
CA LYS A 127 11.76 5.17 0.12
C LYS A 127 10.36 5.43 -0.44
N ALA A 128 10.20 5.46 -1.76
CA ALA A 128 8.92 5.48 -2.45
C ALA A 128 8.76 4.21 -3.28
N LEU A 129 7.52 3.72 -3.39
CA LEU A 129 7.16 2.71 -4.37
C LEU A 129 6.84 3.44 -5.67
N GLU A 130 7.55 3.10 -6.74
CA GLU A 130 7.42 3.73 -8.04
C GLU A 130 6.79 2.76 -9.05
N TYR A 131 6.03 3.30 -10.00
CA TYR A 131 5.43 2.62 -11.14
C TYR A 131 6.15 2.96 -12.44
N ARG A 132 6.33 1.96 -13.30
CA ARG A 132 7.09 2.08 -14.55
C ARG A 132 6.39 3.01 -15.55
N VAL A 133 7.19 3.84 -16.22
CA VAL A 133 6.74 4.73 -17.31
C VAL A 133 7.66 4.53 -18.51
N ALA A 134 7.08 4.54 -19.72
CA ALA A 134 7.80 4.53 -21.00
C ALA A 134 8.86 3.42 -21.13
N SER A 135 8.49 2.18 -20.76
CA SER A 135 9.32 0.98 -21.01
C SER A 135 10.71 0.99 -20.36
N LYS A 136 10.93 1.84 -19.34
CA LYS A 136 12.23 2.02 -18.67
C LYS A 136 12.68 0.83 -17.83
N SER A 137 13.98 0.56 -17.74
CA SER A 137 14.52 -0.48 -16.85
C SER A 137 14.47 -0.06 -15.37
N CYS A 138 14.74 -1.01 -14.47
CA CYS A 138 14.80 -0.80 -13.01
C CYS A 138 15.87 0.21 -12.57
N GLU A 139 16.90 0.42 -13.39
CA GLU A 139 18.00 1.35 -13.09
C GLU A 139 17.73 2.77 -13.61
N GLN A 140 16.83 2.91 -14.58
CA GLN A 140 16.59 4.18 -15.26
C GLN A 140 15.68 5.10 -14.43
N GLY A 141 16.00 6.39 -14.39
CA GLY A 141 15.20 7.40 -13.69
C GLY A 141 13.90 7.78 -14.39
N GLY A 142 13.04 8.53 -13.69
CA GLY A 142 11.79 9.08 -14.23
C GLY A 142 10.66 8.05 -14.35
N TRP A 143 10.58 7.18 -13.35
CA TRP A 143 9.37 6.43 -13.03
C TRP A 143 8.42 7.35 -12.23
N HIS A 144 7.18 6.91 -12.01
CA HIS A 144 6.18 7.69 -11.29
C HIS A 144 5.99 7.18 -9.87
N ASP A 145 6.05 8.06 -8.88
CA ASP A 145 5.82 7.68 -7.48
C ASP A 145 4.35 7.28 -7.26
N LEU A 146 4.13 6.05 -6.80
CA LEU A 146 2.80 5.55 -6.41
C LEU A 146 2.46 5.92 -4.96
N THR A 147 3.49 6.15 -4.14
CA THR A 147 3.38 6.54 -2.73
C THR A 147 3.85 7.96 -2.51
N ASP A 148 3.18 8.70 -1.62
CA ASP A 148 3.61 10.05 -1.25
C ASP A 148 4.70 10.02 -0.16
N ALA A 149 5.94 10.37 -0.55
CA ALA A 149 7.09 10.46 0.36
C ALA A 149 6.97 11.59 1.41
N SER A 150 5.97 12.48 1.28
CA SER A 150 5.63 13.50 2.26
C SER A 150 4.80 12.95 3.42
N GLU A 151 4.04 11.87 3.22
CA GLU A 151 3.14 11.28 4.21
C GLU A 151 3.70 9.99 4.81
N LEU A 152 4.33 9.15 3.99
CA LEU A 152 4.84 7.84 4.38
C LEU A 152 6.21 7.53 3.75
N LYS A 153 6.83 6.45 4.22
CA LYS A 153 8.05 5.87 3.65
C LYS A 153 7.84 4.39 3.43
N VAL A 154 8.21 3.90 2.26
CA VAL A 154 8.32 2.47 2.00
C VAL A 154 9.65 1.99 2.56
N THR A 155 9.59 1.12 3.57
CA THR A 155 10.77 0.59 4.26
C THR A 155 11.20 -0.76 3.70
N GLN A 156 10.26 -1.52 3.14
CA GLN A 156 10.53 -2.80 2.49
C GLN A 156 9.60 -2.99 1.29
N PHE A 157 10.16 -3.39 0.16
CA PHE A 157 9.42 -3.95 -0.96
C PHE A 157 10.31 -5.02 -1.59
N THR A 158 9.90 -6.27 -1.45
CA THR A 158 10.66 -7.42 -1.92
C THR A 158 9.73 -8.40 -2.61
N ILE A 159 10.11 -8.89 -3.78
CA ILE A 159 9.38 -9.95 -4.49
C ILE A 159 10.26 -11.20 -4.65
N SER A 160 9.70 -12.37 -4.38
CA SER A 160 10.45 -13.63 -4.54
C SER A 160 9.55 -14.74 -5.06
N LEU A 161 10.14 -15.68 -5.80
CA LEU A 161 9.45 -16.91 -6.17
C LEU A 161 9.26 -17.74 -4.90
N HIS A 162 8.01 -18.00 -4.53
CA HIS A 162 7.67 -18.80 -3.36
C HIS A 162 7.54 -20.30 -3.69
N GLY A 163 7.03 -20.61 -4.88
CA GLY A 163 6.81 -21.98 -5.32
C GLY A 163 5.91 -22.03 -6.56
N GLU A 164 5.25 -23.16 -6.74
CA GLU A 164 4.41 -23.44 -7.90
C GLU A 164 3.10 -24.13 -7.47
N ILE A 165 1.96 -23.73 -8.05
CA ILE A 165 0.65 -24.37 -7.84
C ILE A 165 0.03 -24.65 -9.20
N ASN A 166 -0.25 -25.92 -9.52
CA ASN A 166 -0.80 -26.34 -10.82
C ASN A 166 -0.01 -25.76 -12.00
N HIS A 167 1.31 -25.96 -12.01
CA HIS A 167 2.21 -25.44 -13.04
C HIS A 167 2.34 -23.91 -13.11
N ALA A 168 1.84 -23.22 -12.09
CA ALA A 168 1.90 -21.77 -12.00
C ALA A 168 2.87 -21.25 -10.97
N PRO A 169 3.81 -20.36 -11.35
CA PRO A 169 4.66 -19.71 -10.38
C PRO A 169 3.82 -18.83 -9.44
N VAL A 170 4.08 -18.99 -8.14
CA VAL A 170 3.52 -18.17 -7.07
C VAL A 170 4.62 -17.30 -6.50
N TYR A 171 4.38 -16.01 -6.49
CA TYR A 171 5.29 -15.00 -5.99
C TYR A 171 4.85 -14.52 -4.61
N LYS A 172 5.80 -14.40 -3.69
CA LYS A 172 5.61 -13.72 -2.41
C LYS A 172 6.07 -12.28 -2.56
N VAL A 173 5.20 -11.34 -2.21
CA VAL A 173 5.52 -9.90 -2.12
C VAL A 173 5.46 -9.47 -0.66
N GLU A 174 6.53 -8.87 -0.18
CA GLU A 174 6.62 -8.27 1.16
C GLU A 174 6.65 -6.77 1.00
N LEU A 175 5.72 -6.08 1.67
CA LEU A 175 5.60 -4.62 1.63
C LEU A 175 5.49 -4.10 3.07
N ALA A 176 6.37 -3.16 3.43
CA ALA A 176 6.32 -2.46 4.70
C ALA A 176 6.38 -0.95 4.51
N LEU A 177 5.54 -0.25 5.25
CA LEU A 177 5.40 1.20 5.26
C LEU A 177 5.63 1.74 6.68
N GLN A 178 6.15 2.96 6.75
CA GLN A 178 6.30 3.73 7.98
C GLN A 178 5.71 5.11 7.77
N SER A 179 4.89 5.57 8.72
CA SER A 179 4.37 6.93 8.70
C SER A 179 5.49 7.95 8.90
N LYS A 180 5.42 9.09 8.21
CA LYS A 180 6.31 10.22 8.49
C LYS A 180 5.87 11.02 9.71
N ALA A 181 4.59 10.92 10.10
CA ALA A 181 4.02 11.62 11.26
C ALA A 181 4.50 11.02 12.59
N SER A 182 4.72 9.69 12.63
CA SER A 182 5.31 8.99 13.78
C SER A 182 6.15 7.82 13.32
N ALA A 183 7.40 7.75 13.79
CA ALA A 183 8.30 6.64 13.48
C ALA A 183 7.84 5.30 14.09
N GLU A 184 6.99 5.33 15.12
CA GLU A 184 6.41 4.15 15.78
C GLU A 184 5.27 3.53 14.96
N LEU A 185 4.67 4.31 14.05
CA LEU A 185 3.59 3.83 13.20
C LEU A 185 4.14 3.15 11.95
N THR A 186 4.15 1.82 11.98
CA THR A 186 4.51 0.96 10.86
C THR A 186 3.37 0.04 10.48
N ALA A 187 3.32 -0.34 9.20
CA ALA A 187 2.37 -1.31 8.69
C ALA A 187 3.10 -2.25 7.72
N GLU A 188 2.85 -3.55 7.82
CA GLU A 188 3.46 -4.57 6.95
C GLU A 188 2.41 -5.53 6.42
N GLN A 189 2.63 -6.02 5.20
CA GLN A 189 1.74 -6.98 4.55
C GLN A 189 2.54 -7.92 3.65
N HIS A 190 2.17 -9.20 3.71
CA HIS A 190 2.69 -10.23 2.82
C HIS A 190 1.57 -10.70 1.89
N LEU A 191 1.87 -10.78 0.61
CA LEU A 191 0.95 -11.20 -0.45
C LEU A 191 1.52 -12.44 -1.15
N TYR A 192 0.63 -13.35 -1.54
CA TYR A 192 0.97 -14.48 -2.40
C TYR A 192 0.15 -14.35 -3.69
N LEU A 193 0.84 -14.26 -4.82
CA LEU A 193 0.25 -13.93 -6.10
C LEU A 193 0.62 -15.00 -7.11
N ARG A 194 -0.39 -15.54 -7.79
CA ARG A 194 -0.23 -16.44 -8.94
C ARG A 194 -0.23 -15.60 -10.22
N ALA A 195 0.78 -15.77 -11.08
CA ALA A 195 0.79 -15.15 -12.40
C ALA A 195 -0.11 -15.91 -13.39
N ALA A 196 -0.74 -15.22 -14.34
CA ALA A 196 -1.68 -15.80 -15.30
C ALA A 196 -1.03 -16.80 -16.27
N ASN A 197 0.24 -16.60 -16.64
CA ASN A 197 0.96 -17.36 -17.67
C ASN A 197 1.52 -18.72 -17.21
N ALA A 198 0.72 -19.45 -16.46
CA ALA A 198 1.02 -20.80 -16.07
C ALA A 198 0.31 -21.77 -16.98
N ILE A 199 0.96 -22.12 -18.09
CA ILE A 199 0.52 -23.22 -18.95
C ILE A 199 0.82 -24.54 -18.25
#